data_AF-A0A1Q7BDU1-F1
#
_entry.id   AF-A0A1Q7BDU1-F1
#
_cell.length_a   1.000
_cell.length_b   1.000
_cell.length_c   1.000
_cell.angle_alpha   90.00
_cell.angle_beta   90.00
_cell.angle_gamma   90.00
#
_symmetry.space_group_name_H-M   'P 1'
#
loop_
_entity.id
_entity.type
_entity.pdbx_description
1 polymer ?
#
loop_
_entity_poly.entity_id
_entity_poly.type
_entity_poly.pdbx_seq_one_letter_code
_entity_poly.pdbx_strand_id
1 'polypeptide(L)'
;MSKVFEKRLPQALALVDTKNVINYRFKPSGRTFWVIKGRKGEYQVMPDSMFCTCDDYYFRVMDNKKQLCYHLVAQQIAEALGQYGVLDFADSQYAEVTSKWSEPSYQMGETGLSG
;
A
#
# COMPACT_ATOMS: atom_id res chain seq x y z
N MET A 1 16.09 -20.21 -6.49
CA MET A 1 15.34 -18.99 -6.08
C MET A 1 14.71 -18.39 -7.32
N SER A 2 13.39 -18.36 -7.44
CA SER A 2 12.70 -18.02 -8.69
C SER A 2 12.86 -16.53 -9.06
N LYS A 3 13.07 -16.23 -10.35
CA LYS A 3 13.23 -14.89 -10.94
C LYS A 3 12.18 -13.84 -10.52
N VAL A 4 11.06 -14.29 -9.95
CA VAL A 4 9.94 -13.45 -9.47
C VAL A 4 10.36 -12.53 -8.32
N PHE A 5 11.31 -12.94 -7.49
CA PHE A 5 11.74 -12.17 -6.31
C PHE A 5 12.89 -11.21 -6.57
N GLU A 6 13.61 -11.37 -7.68
CA GLU A 6 14.93 -10.77 -7.92
C GLU A 6 14.90 -9.23 -7.94
N LYS A 7 13.80 -8.61 -8.42
CA LYS A 7 13.65 -7.14 -8.44
C LYS A 7 12.76 -6.58 -7.33
N ARG A 8 11.82 -7.37 -6.81
CA ARG A 8 10.79 -6.88 -5.87
C ARG A 8 11.27 -6.86 -4.44
N LEU A 9 12.03 -7.87 -4.04
CA LEU A 9 12.56 -7.93 -2.69
C LEU A 9 13.49 -6.74 -2.38
N PRO A 10 14.44 -6.36 -3.26
CA PRO A 10 15.24 -5.15 -3.04
C PRO A 10 14.40 -3.87 -2.95
N GLN A 11 13.34 -3.74 -3.77
CA GLN A 11 12.45 -2.58 -3.72
C GLN A 11 11.63 -2.54 -2.43
N ALA A 12 11.14 -3.69 -1.98
CA ALA A 12 10.39 -3.81 -0.73
C ALA A 12 11.28 -3.49 0.46
N LEU A 13 12.47 -4.08 0.55
CA LEU A 13 13.44 -3.80 1.61
C LEU A 13 13.83 -2.32 1.65
N ALA A 14 14.08 -1.70 0.49
CA ALA A 14 14.35 -0.27 0.44
C ALA A 14 13.22 0.59 1.03
N LEU A 15 11.95 0.19 0.89
CA LEU A 15 10.82 0.89 1.51
C LEU A 15 10.79 0.70 3.04
N VAL A 16 11.15 -0.49 3.52
CA VAL A 16 11.26 -0.77 4.96
C VAL A 16 12.39 0.07 5.57
N ASP A 17 13.58 0.03 4.97
CA ASP A 17 14.77 0.74 5.43
C ASP A 17 14.58 2.27 5.46
N THR A 18 13.85 2.79 4.48
CA THR A 18 13.55 4.23 4.37
C THR A 18 12.35 4.68 5.21
N LYS A 19 11.79 3.80 6.07
CA LYS A 19 10.61 4.07 6.92
C LYS A 19 9.39 4.55 6.13
N ASN A 20 9.25 4.06 4.90
CA ASN A 20 8.14 4.40 4.00
C ASN A 20 6.92 3.48 4.16
N VAL A 21 6.93 2.63 5.20
CA VAL A 21 5.80 1.81 5.62
C VAL A 21 5.20 2.41 6.89
N ILE A 22 3.95 2.84 6.84
CA ILE A 22 3.28 3.52 7.96
C ILE A 22 1.93 2.86 8.26
N ASN A 23 1.70 2.51 9.51
CA ASN A 23 0.41 2.04 10.01
C ASN A 23 -0.40 3.22 10.57
N TYR A 24 -1.53 3.50 9.95
CA TYR A 24 -2.49 4.50 10.39
C TYR A 24 -3.48 3.82 11.32
N ARG A 25 -3.60 4.32 12.55
CA ARG A 25 -4.44 3.74 13.60
C ARG A 25 -5.45 4.76 14.09
N PHE A 26 -6.71 4.35 14.19
CA PHE A 26 -7.79 5.21 14.67
C PHE A 26 -8.31 4.71 16.00
N LYS A 27 -8.54 5.64 16.92
CA LYS A 27 -9.03 5.38 18.28
C LYS A 27 -10.37 6.11 18.50
N PRO A 28 -11.30 5.52 19.27
CA PRO A 28 -11.16 4.25 19.99
C PRO A 28 -11.49 3.00 19.16
N SER A 29 -11.97 3.11 17.91
CA SER A 29 -12.43 1.94 17.14
C SER A 29 -11.38 0.85 16.93
N GLY A 30 -10.10 1.19 16.95
CA GLY A 30 -9.02 0.27 16.60
C GLY A 30 -8.92 0.04 15.09
N ARG A 31 -9.64 0.81 14.26
CA ARG A 31 -9.52 0.74 12.80
C ARG A 31 -8.08 1.03 12.39
N THR A 32 -7.55 0.26 11.45
CA THR A 32 -6.22 0.48 10.91
C THR A 32 -6.20 0.37 9.39
N PHE A 33 -5.26 1.08 8.75
CA PHE A 33 -4.86 0.80 7.38
C PHE A 33 -3.40 1.18 7.19
N TRP A 34 -2.77 0.60 6.17
CA TRP A 34 -1.35 0.84 5.90
C TRP A 34 -1.18 1.81 4.74
N VAL A 35 -0.20 2.70 4.87
CA VAL A 35 0.23 3.61 3.79
C VAL A 35 1.67 3.31 3.45
N ILE A 36 1.89 3.02 2.17
CA ILE A 36 3.22 2.75 1.61
C ILE A 36 3.60 3.91 0.69
N LYS A 37 4.67 4.63 1.03
CA LYS A 37 5.22 5.71 0.20
C LYS A 37 6.15 5.14 -0.86
N GLY A 38 5.57 4.79 -2.01
CA GLY A 38 6.31 4.29 -3.16
C GLY A 38 6.90 5.40 -4.01
N ARG A 39 7.54 5.03 -5.13
CA ARG A 39 8.24 6.00 -6.01
C ARG A 39 7.32 7.01 -6.69
N LYS A 40 6.07 6.64 -6.98
CA LYS A 40 5.12 7.49 -7.72
C LYS A 40 4.03 8.10 -6.82
N GLY A 41 4.04 7.82 -5.51
CA GLY A 41 3.00 8.31 -4.60
C GLY A 41 2.79 7.42 -3.39
N GLU A 42 1.73 7.72 -2.65
CA GLU A 42 1.31 6.97 -1.46
C GLU A 42 0.21 5.98 -1.82
N TYR A 43 0.34 4.74 -1.36
CA TYR A 43 -0.60 3.67 -1.65
C TYR A 43 -1.23 3.13 -0.38
N GLN A 44 -2.54 2.94 -0.40
CA GLN A 44 -3.24 2.27 0.68
C GLN A 44 -3.05 0.76 0.52
N VAL A 45 -2.72 0.10 1.63
CA VAL A 45 -2.54 -1.35 1.72
C VAL A 45 -3.44 -1.90 2.83
N MET A 46 -4.17 -2.95 2.48
CA MET A 46 -5.01 -3.73 3.38
C MET A 46 -4.48 -5.18 3.37
N PRO A 47 -3.62 -5.56 4.34
CA PRO A 47 -2.95 -6.85 4.33
C PRO A 47 -3.91 -8.04 4.48
N ASP A 48 -4.96 -7.90 5.30
CA ASP A 48 -5.96 -8.96 5.50
C ASP A 48 -6.67 -9.39 4.21
N SER A 49 -6.88 -8.44 3.28
CA SER A 49 -7.46 -8.69 1.96
C SER A 49 -6.41 -8.80 0.85
N MET A 50 -5.12 -8.77 1.20
CA MET A 50 -3.98 -8.74 0.27
C MET A 50 -4.11 -7.66 -0.80
N PHE A 51 -4.72 -6.52 -0.47
CA PHE A 51 -5.04 -5.46 -1.43
C PHE A 51 -4.06 -4.29 -1.37
N CYS A 52 -3.77 -3.70 -2.53
CA CYS A 52 -3.00 -2.47 -2.65
C CYS A 52 -3.58 -1.56 -3.75
N THR A 53 -3.66 -0.26 -3.52
CA THR A 53 -4.15 0.72 -4.51
C THR A 53 -3.18 1.03 -5.65
N CYS A 54 -2.10 0.27 -5.83
CA CYS A 54 -1.12 0.55 -6.88
C CYS A 54 -1.48 -0.10 -8.23
N ASP A 55 -1.01 0.50 -9.32
CA ASP A 55 -1.21 -0.02 -10.69
C ASP A 55 -0.69 -1.47 -10.86
N ASP A 56 0.44 -1.84 -10.22
CA ASP A 56 0.98 -3.21 -10.33
C ASP A 56 0.03 -4.24 -9.70
N TYR A 57 -0.75 -3.85 -8.68
CA TYR A 57 -1.80 -4.68 -8.13
C TYR A 57 -2.97 -4.78 -9.10
N TYR A 58 -3.52 -3.64 -9.53
CA TYR A 58 -4.69 -3.59 -10.41
C TYR A 58 -4.47 -4.34 -11.74
N PHE A 59 -3.40 -4.03 -12.47
CA PHE A 59 -3.18 -4.59 -13.81
C PHE A 59 -2.53 -5.97 -13.83
N ARG A 60 -1.95 -6.42 -12.71
CA ARG A 60 -1.12 -7.64 -12.74
C ARG A 60 -1.47 -8.65 -11.67
N VAL A 61 -1.99 -8.23 -10.53
CA VAL A 61 -2.45 -9.17 -9.49
C VAL A 61 -3.88 -9.59 -9.75
N MET A 62 -4.80 -8.65 -10.03
CA MET A 62 -6.19 -8.98 -10.36
C MET A 62 -6.33 -9.82 -11.63
N ASP A 63 -5.45 -9.58 -12.63
CA ASP A 63 -5.38 -10.35 -13.88
C ASP A 63 -4.69 -11.72 -13.72
N ASN A 64 -4.36 -12.17 -12.50
CA ASN A 64 -3.59 -13.39 -12.21
C ASN A 64 -2.21 -13.48 -12.91
N LYS A 65 -1.73 -12.38 -13.48
CA LYS A 65 -0.42 -12.32 -14.16
C LYS A 65 0.74 -12.37 -13.16
N LYS A 66 0.48 -12.06 -11.87
CA LYS A 66 1.44 -11.97 -10.76
C LYS A 66 0.72 -12.20 -9.42
N GLN A 67 1.46 -12.71 -8.43
CA GLN A 67 0.90 -13.00 -7.10
C GLN A 67 0.86 -11.78 -6.17
N LEU A 68 1.90 -10.92 -6.15
CA LEU A 68 1.99 -9.78 -5.23
C LEU A 68 2.67 -8.56 -5.87
N CYS A 69 2.28 -7.35 -5.46
CA CYS A 69 3.04 -6.13 -5.72
C CYS A 69 4.13 -5.95 -4.64
N TYR A 70 5.17 -5.17 -4.91
CA TYR A 70 6.26 -4.98 -3.96
C TYR A 70 5.85 -4.18 -2.70
N HIS A 71 4.74 -3.43 -2.74
CA HIS A 71 4.21 -2.73 -1.57
C HIS A 71 3.62 -3.69 -0.53
N LEU A 72 2.88 -4.72 -0.96
CA LEU A 72 2.40 -5.78 -0.08
C LEU A 72 3.57 -6.53 0.55
N VAL A 73 4.61 -6.82 -0.25
CA VAL A 73 5.84 -7.45 0.28
C VAL A 73 6.52 -6.55 1.31
N ALA A 74 6.64 -5.25 1.05
CA ALA A 74 7.23 -4.30 1.99
C ALA A 74 6.45 -4.23 3.30
N GLN A 75 5.12 -4.16 3.22
CA GLN A 75 4.25 -4.11 4.39
C GLN A 75 4.41 -5.38 5.24
N GLN A 76 4.35 -6.58 4.64
CA GLN A 76 4.49 -7.85 5.38
C GLN A 76 5.86 -7.96 6.06
N ILE A 77 6.94 -7.54 5.38
CA ILE A 77 8.29 -7.54 5.96
C ILE A 77 8.37 -6.54 7.12
N ALA A 78 7.92 -5.30 6.91
CA ALA A 78 7.94 -4.27 7.94
C ALA A 78 7.17 -4.69 9.19
N GLU A 79 5.97 -5.24 9.02
CA GLU A 79 5.14 -5.73 10.12
C GLU A 79 5.83 -6.87 10.88
N ALA A 80 6.33 -7.87 10.17
CA ALA A 80 7.04 -9.01 10.77
C ALA A 80 8.31 -8.59 11.53
N LEU A 81 8.99 -7.52 11.09
CA LEU A 81 10.19 -6.99 11.71
C LEU A 81 9.91 -5.89 12.76
N GLY A 82 8.67 -5.42 12.88
CA GLY A 82 8.35 -4.24 13.71
C GLY A 82 8.96 -2.93 13.18
N GLN A 83 9.31 -2.88 11.89
CA GLN A 83 10.03 -1.77 11.26
C GLN A 83 9.10 -0.91 10.40
N TYR A 84 8.20 -0.17 11.06
CA TYR A 84 7.27 0.74 10.41
C TYR A 84 7.00 1.97 11.28
N GLY A 85 6.54 3.05 10.65
CA GLY A 85 6.02 4.21 11.36
C GLY A 85 4.59 3.97 11.84
N VAL A 86 4.19 4.61 12.94
CA VAL A 86 2.81 4.60 13.43
C VAL A 86 2.30 6.03 13.47
N LEU A 87 1.11 6.26 12.93
CA LEU A 87 0.36 7.50 13.09
C LEU A 87 -0.99 7.19 13.73
N ASP A 88 -1.22 7.75 14.91
CA ASP A 88 -2.48 7.61 15.64
C ASP A 88 -3.39 8.81 15.35
N PHE A 89 -4.67 8.54 15.12
CA PHE A 89 -5.72 9.52 14.86
C PHE A 89 -6.95 9.22 15.73
N ALA A 90 -7.79 10.23 15.94
CA ALA A 90 -9.14 10.00 16.47
C ALA A 90 -10.06 9.50 15.34
N ASP A 91 -11.06 8.67 15.67
CA ASP A 91 -12.06 8.21 14.70
C ASP A 91 -12.80 9.38 14.01
N SER A 92 -12.96 10.50 14.70
CA SER A 92 -13.55 11.73 14.14
C SER A 92 -12.74 12.30 12.96
N GLN A 93 -11.44 12.00 12.89
CA GLN A 93 -10.55 12.44 11.82
C GLN A 93 -10.54 11.48 10.63
N TYR A 94 -11.25 10.35 10.71
CA TYR A 94 -11.19 9.33 9.68
C TYR A 94 -11.52 9.87 8.29
N ALA A 95 -12.66 10.55 8.15
CA ALA A 95 -13.10 11.08 6.85
C ALA A 95 -12.10 12.09 6.26
N GLU A 96 -11.53 12.97 7.09
CA GLU A 96 -10.51 13.93 6.68
C GLU A 96 -9.24 13.22 6.21
N VAL A 97 -8.72 12.29 7.01
CA VAL A 97 -7.49 11.56 6.71
C VAL A 97 -7.64 10.69 5.46
N THR A 98 -8.81 10.08 5.25
CA THR A 98 -9.05 9.21 4.10
C THR A 98 -9.53 9.93 2.84
N SER A 99 -9.93 11.20 2.94
CA SER A 99 -10.50 11.98 1.83
C SER A 99 -9.65 11.93 0.56
N LYS A 100 -8.32 11.98 0.71
CA LYS A 100 -7.37 11.95 -0.42
C LYS A 100 -7.38 10.66 -1.24
N TRP A 101 -7.98 9.58 -0.74
CA TRP A 101 -8.16 8.31 -1.46
C TRP A 101 -9.64 7.99 -1.74
N SER A 102 -10.55 8.87 -1.31
CA SER A 102 -12.00 8.72 -1.44
C SER A 102 -12.54 9.31 -2.75
N GLU A 103 -11.74 10.11 -3.46
CA GLU A 103 -12.10 10.73 -4.73
C GLU A 103 -12.14 9.70 -5.87
N PRO A 104 -13.23 9.62 -6.67
CA PRO A 104 -13.35 8.69 -7.80
C PRO A 104 -12.23 8.81 -8.84
N SER A 105 -11.61 9.98 -8.95
CA SER A 105 -10.50 10.26 -9.87
C SER A 105 -9.20 9.54 -9.50
N TYR A 106 -9.06 9.04 -8.27
CA TYR A 106 -7.89 8.27 -7.84
C TYR A 106 -8.06 6.76 -8.11
N GLN A 107 -9.29 6.27 -8.27
CA GLN A 107 -9.60 4.87 -8.60
C GLN A 107 -9.36 4.54 -10.08
N MET A 108 -9.27 5.56 -10.92
CA MET A 108 -8.89 5.44 -12.32
C MET A 108 -7.59 6.20 -12.53
N GLY A 109 -6.46 5.48 -12.46
CA GLY A 109 -5.27 5.93 -13.18
C GLY A 109 -5.71 6.32 -14.58
N GLU A 110 -5.44 7.56 -14.95
CA GLU A 110 -5.87 8.23 -16.17
C GLU A 110 -6.06 7.23 -17.31
N THR A 111 -7.31 7.07 -17.75
CA THR A 111 -7.66 6.25 -18.89
C THR A 111 -6.88 6.75 -20.10
N GLY A 112 -5.75 6.12 -20.37
CA GLY A 112 -5.18 6.01 -21.70
C GLY A 112 -6.13 5.20 -22.56
N LEU A 113 -7.24 5.81 -22.95
CA LEU A 113 -8.10 5.38 -24.06
C LEU A 113 -8.30 6.62 -24.93
N SER A 114 -7.26 6.90 -25.72
CA SER A 114 -7.47 7.47 -27.05
C SER A 114 -8.25 6.44 -27.87
N GLY A 115 -9.50 6.77 -28.17
CA GLY A 115 -10.38 6.07 -29.09
C GLY A 115 -11.48 7.02 -29.53
#